data_AF-A0A9E1USK9-F1
#
_entry.id   AF-A0A9E1USK9-F1
#
_cell.length_a   1.000
_cell.length_b   1.000
_cell.length_c   1.000
_cell.angle_alpha   90.00
_cell.angle_beta   90.00
_cell.angle_gamma   90.00
#
_symmetry.space_group_name_H-M   'P 1'
#
loop_
_entity.id
_entity.type
_entity.pdbx_description
1 polymer ?
#
loop_
_entity_poly.entity_id
_entity_poly.type
_entity_poly.pdbx_seq_one_letter_code
_entity_poly.pdbx_strand_id
1 'polypeptide(L)'
;GFVVPPGADWLGFDVYQDIGEVARHLGDLKSKLLPHQELFLVPQSFLNKAAPDDEALAKLNWEYYDLARSEPRGIGLLNYGLFTDAKPPDLPLTLAAQRKIGERITHKGSRRAAGGEPAPTRR
;
A
#
# COMPACT_ATOMS: atom_id res chain seq x y z
N GLY A 1 -4.00 23.42 -9.53
CA GLY A 1 -3.81 21.96 -9.53
C GLY A 1 -2.67 21.61 -8.58
N PHE A 2 -2.71 20.42 -7.96
CA PHE A 2 -1.61 19.92 -7.13
C PHE A 2 -0.32 19.78 -7.95
N VAL A 3 0.80 20.24 -7.41
CA VAL A 3 2.15 20.13 -7.99
C VAL A 3 3.00 19.31 -7.04
N VAL A 4 3.67 18.30 -7.58
CA VAL A 4 4.55 17.43 -6.80
C VAL A 4 5.86 18.18 -6.48
N PRO A 5 6.24 18.31 -5.19
CA PRO A 5 7.51 18.94 -4.83
C PRO A 5 8.70 18.17 -5.41
N PRO A 6 9.70 18.83 -6.03
CA PRO A 6 10.81 18.14 -6.67
C PRO A 6 11.72 17.40 -5.69
N GLY A 7 11.77 17.85 -4.43
CA GLY A 7 12.55 17.23 -3.36
C GLY A 7 11.85 16.11 -2.60
N ALA A 8 10.62 15.72 -2.98
CA ALA A 8 9.96 14.56 -2.39
C ALA A 8 10.48 13.27 -3.05
N ASP A 9 10.93 12.30 -2.25
CA ASP A 9 11.38 11.00 -2.76
C ASP A 9 10.20 10.05 -3.05
N TRP A 10 9.15 10.13 -2.23
CA TRP A 10 7.97 9.29 -2.36
C TRP A 10 6.71 10.09 -2.04
N LEU A 11 5.62 9.68 -2.67
CA LEU A 11 4.30 10.27 -2.51
C LEU A 11 3.27 9.18 -2.26
N GLY A 12 2.24 9.55 -1.52
CA GLY A 12 1.05 8.75 -1.33
C GLY A 12 -0.15 9.66 -1.16
N PHE A 13 -1.33 9.07 -1.20
CA PHE A 13 -2.57 9.75 -0.85
C PHE A 13 -3.46 8.75 -0.13
N ASP A 14 -4.26 9.28 0.79
CA ASP A 14 -5.37 8.60 1.40
C ASP A 14 -6.66 9.02 0.68
N VAL A 15 -7.40 8.04 0.18
CA VAL A 15 -8.76 8.25 -0.31
C VAL A 15 -9.61 7.07 0.13
N TYR A 16 -10.77 7.36 0.68
CA TYR A 16 -11.63 6.36 1.30
C TYR A 16 -12.83 6.06 0.38
N GLN A 17 -12.51 5.47 -0.78
CA GLN A 17 -13.44 5.16 -1.87
C GLN A 17 -13.19 3.72 -2.37
N ASP A 18 -13.97 3.27 -3.35
CA ASP A 18 -13.71 1.98 -4.00
C ASP A 18 -12.37 1.99 -4.77
N ILE A 19 -11.88 0.80 -5.11
CA ILE A 19 -10.57 0.66 -5.75
C ILE A 19 -10.49 1.33 -7.14
N GLY A 20 -11.63 1.49 -7.83
CA GLY A 20 -11.67 2.17 -9.13
C GLY A 20 -11.32 3.64 -9.01
N GLU A 21 -11.90 4.33 -8.02
CA GLU A 21 -11.57 5.72 -7.73
C GLU A 21 -10.13 5.87 -7.21
N VAL A 22 -9.65 4.94 -6.38
CA VAL A 22 -8.24 4.89 -5.95
C VAL A 22 -7.31 4.79 -7.16
N ALA A 23 -7.60 3.90 -8.11
CA ALA A 23 -6.80 3.73 -9.32
C ALA A 23 -6.83 4.98 -10.22
N ARG A 24 -7.96 5.67 -10.30
CA ARG A 24 -8.08 6.95 -11.01
C ARG A 24 -7.19 8.03 -10.38
N HIS A 25 -7.26 8.20 -9.06
CA HIS A 25 -6.40 9.15 -8.34
C HIS A 25 -4.91 8.81 -8.45
N LEU A 26 -4.58 7.51 -8.44
CA LEU A 26 -3.22 7.05 -8.69
C LEU A 26 -2.73 7.43 -10.09
N GLY A 27 -3.56 7.25 -11.12
CA GLY A 27 -3.27 7.70 -12.48
C GLY A 27 -2.99 9.21 -12.57
N ASP A 28 -3.84 10.01 -11.92
CA ASP A 28 -3.69 11.46 -11.87
C ASP A 28 -2.40 11.89 -11.16
N LEU A 29 -2.00 11.20 -10.08
CA LEU A 29 -0.75 11.46 -9.38
C LEU A 29 0.46 11.07 -10.25
N LYS A 30 0.43 9.88 -10.87
CA LYS A 30 1.51 9.35 -11.72
C LYS A 30 1.88 10.29 -12.86
N SER A 31 0.88 10.94 -13.48
CA SER A 31 1.10 11.90 -14.57
C SER A 31 1.92 13.14 -14.17
N LYS A 32 2.12 13.37 -12.86
CA LYS A 32 2.80 14.55 -12.30
C LYS A 32 4.12 14.22 -11.62
N LEU A 33 4.46 12.95 -11.49
CA LEU A 33 5.66 12.52 -10.78
C LEU A 33 6.91 12.68 -11.66
N LEU A 34 7.99 13.21 -11.08
CA LEU A 34 9.33 13.19 -11.67
C LEU A 34 9.90 11.76 -11.68
N PRO A 35 10.80 11.39 -12.60
CA PRO A 35 11.23 9.99 -12.78
C PRO A 35 11.74 9.27 -11.53
N HIS A 36 12.37 9.98 -10.59
CA HIS A 36 12.93 9.40 -9.37
C HIS A 36 11.91 9.16 -8.26
N GLN A 37 10.69 9.71 -8.38
CA GLN A 37 9.74 9.69 -7.28
C GLN A 37 8.99 8.36 -7.21
N GLU A 38 8.75 7.87 -6.01
CA GLU A 38 8.12 6.58 -5.78
C GLU A 38 6.74 6.73 -5.16
N LEU A 39 5.98 5.63 -5.10
CA LEU A 39 4.59 5.62 -4.67
C LEU A 39 4.39 4.69 -3.48
N PHE A 40 3.76 5.22 -2.43
CA PHE A 40 3.09 4.43 -1.41
C PHE A 40 1.59 4.48 -1.64
N LEU A 41 0.95 3.31 -1.59
CA LEU A 41 -0.51 3.25 -1.51
C LEU A 41 -0.90 3.14 -0.04
N VAL A 42 -2.02 3.76 0.33
CA VAL A 42 -2.52 3.78 1.70
C VAL A 42 -3.84 3.02 1.76
N PRO A 43 -3.84 1.71 2.10
CA PRO A 43 -5.07 0.93 2.24
C PRO A 43 -5.98 1.50 3.33
N GLN A 44 -7.28 1.40 3.11
CA GLN A 44 -8.27 1.72 4.12
C GLN A 44 -8.27 0.68 5.26
N SER A 45 -8.44 1.16 6.49
CA SER A 45 -8.47 0.31 7.70
C SER A 45 -9.60 0.66 8.67
N PHE A 46 -10.70 1.19 8.15
CA PHE A 46 -11.93 1.42 8.90
C PHE A 46 -13.14 1.21 7.99
N LEU A 47 -14.32 1.04 8.60
CA LEU A 47 -15.57 0.84 7.86
C LEU A 47 -16.15 2.17 7.38
N ASN A 48 -16.62 2.20 6.14
CA ASN A 48 -17.31 3.36 5.57
C ASN A 48 -18.24 2.90 4.44
N LYS A 49 -18.75 3.82 3.63
CA LYS A 49 -19.63 3.47 2.51
C LYS A 49 -18.96 2.54 1.46
N ALA A 50 -17.66 2.67 1.21
CA ALA A 50 -16.93 1.85 0.24
C ALA A 50 -16.60 0.45 0.77
N ALA A 51 -16.46 0.32 2.09
CA ALA A 51 -16.29 -0.95 2.78
C ALA A 51 -17.20 -0.97 4.04
N PRO A 52 -18.48 -1.32 3.89
CA PRO A 52 -19.46 -1.20 4.97
C PRO A 52 -19.33 -2.25 6.07
N ASP A 53 -18.60 -3.34 5.80
CA ASP A 53 -18.38 -4.44 6.72
C ASP A 53 -16.95 -5.00 6.60
N ASP A 54 -16.60 -5.92 7.49
CA ASP A 54 -15.27 -6.54 7.57
C ASP A 54 -14.90 -7.33 6.31
N GLU A 55 -15.86 -7.99 5.66
CA GLU A 55 -15.60 -8.73 4.42
C GLU A 55 -15.23 -7.77 3.28
N ALA A 56 -16.00 -6.70 3.12
CA ALA A 56 -15.74 -5.67 2.14
C ALA A 56 -14.40 -4.96 2.39
N LEU A 57 -14.07 -4.67 3.66
CA LEU A 57 -12.80 -4.04 4.03
C LEU A 57 -11.61 -4.99 3.79
N ALA A 58 -11.75 -6.27 4.10
CA ALA A 58 -10.75 -7.30 3.82
C ALA A 58 -10.52 -7.46 2.31
N LYS A 59 -11.60 -7.47 1.51
CA LYS A 59 -11.53 -7.50 0.04
C LYS A 59 -10.80 -6.28 -0.49
N LEU A 60 -11.15 -5.08 -0.03
CA LEU A 60 -10.51 -3.84 -0.45
C LEU A 60 -9.01 -3.84 -0.12
N ASN A 61 -8.59 -4.37 1.04
CA ASN A 61 -7.17 -4.50 1.38
C ASN A 61 -6.39 -5.39 0.39
N TRP A 62 -7.00 -6.47 -0.12
CA TRP A 62 -6.41 -7.29 -1.18
C TRP A 62 -6.35 -6.56 -2.52
N GLU A 63 -7.39 -5.80 -2.87
CA GLU A 63 -7.41 -5.00 -4.10
C GLU A 63 -6.32 -3.92 -4.10
N TYR A 64 -6.09 -3.26 -2.95
CA TYR A 64 -4.94 -2.36 -2.76
C TYR A 64 -3.61 -3.09 -2.96
N TYR A 65 -3.46 -4.29 -2.41
CA TYR A 65 -2.25 -5.09 -2.58
C TYR A 65 -2.00 -5.45 -4.04
N ASP A 66 -3.03 -5.86 -4.78
CA ASP A 66 -2.89 -6.19 -6.20
C ASP A 66 -2.60 -4.95 -7.05
N LEU A 67 -3.23 -3.82 -6.75
CA LEU A 67 -2.94 -2.53 -7.40
C LEU A 67 -1.47 -2.13 -7.17
N ALA A 68 -0.99 -2.15 -5.93
CA ALA A 68 0.40 -1.85 -5.61
C ALA A 68 1.38 -2.78 -6.34
N ARG A 69 1.03 -4.07 -6.47
CA ARG A 69 1.84 -5.06 -7.18
C ARG A 69 1.91 -4.85 -8.69
N SER A 70 0.89 -4.18 -9.25
CA SER A 70 0.81 -3.85 -10.67
C SER A 70 1.51 -2.53 -11.01
N GLU A 71 1.87 -1.72 -10.02
CA GLU A 71 2.46 -0.40 -10.20
C GLU A 71 4.00 -0.47 -10.13
N PRO A 72 4.73 -0.25 -11.25
CA PRO A 72 6.19 -0.35 -11.26
C PRO A 72 6.90 0.64 -10.32
N ARG A 73 6.25 1.77 -10.02
CA ARG A 73 6.78 2.80 -9.09
C ARG A 73 6.27 2.62 -7.66
N GLY A 74 5.46 1.61 -7.41
CA GLY A 74 4.89 1.29 -6.10
C GLY A 74 5.93 0.62 -5.22
N ILE A 75 6.34 1.27 -4.15
CA ILE A 75 7.35 0.76 -3.21
C ILE A 75 6.75 0.14 -1.96
N GLY A 76 5.45 0.33 -1.72
CA GLY A 76 4.80 -0.39 -0.64
C GLY A 76 3.37 0.04 -0.36
N LEU A 77 2.83 -0.59 0.68
CA LEU A 77 1.57 -0.22 1.31
C LEU A 77 1.88 0.39 2.67
N LEU A 78 1.28 1.54 2.98
CA LEU A 78 1.35 2.17 4.29
C LEU A 78 -0.01 2.01 4.96
N ASN A 79 -0.08 1.12 5.95
CA ASN A 79 -1.34 0.80 6.62
C ASN A 79 -1.39 1.46 8.00
N TYR A 80 -2.42 2.27 8.26
CA TYR A 80 -2.55 3.08 9.50
C TYR A 80 -3.04 2.30 10.72
N GLY A 81 -3.09 0.96 10.66
CA GLY A 81 -3.74 0.15 11.68
C GLY A 81 -5.25 0.38 11.69
N LEU A 82 -5.97 -0.28 12.60
CA LEU A 82 -7.40 -0.04 12.76
C LEU A 82 -7.60 1.39 13.27
N PHE A 83 -8.12 2.26 12.39
CA PHE A 83 -8.38 3.66 12.69
C PHE A 83 -9.85 3.77 13.14
N THR A 84 -10.18 4.77 13.97
CA THR A 84 -11.50 4.97 14.63
C THR A 84 -11.80 3.98 15.78
N ASP A 85 -13.07 3.71 16.08
CA ASP A 85 -13.51 2.88 17.22
C ASP A 85 -13.36 1.37 16.98
N ALA A 86 -12.96 0.96 15.78
CA ALA A 86 -12.81 -0.44 15.42
C ALA A 86 -11.65 -1.09 16.21
N LYS A 87 -11.94 -2.21 16.87
CA LYS A 87 -10.95 -3.00 17.60
C LYS A 87 -10.61 -4.27 16.84
N PRO A 88 -9.44 -4.88 17.12
CA PRO A 88 -9.06 -6.14 16.50
C PRO A 88 -10.14 -7.24 16.45
N PRO A 89 -10.96 -7.44 17.51
CA PRO A 89 -12.02 -8.44 17.48
C PRO A 89 -13.19 -8.11 16.53
N ASP A 90 -13.37 -6.84 16.16
CA ASP A 90 -14.50 -6.37 15.35
C ASP A 90 -14.26 -6.58 13.84
N LEU A 91 -12.99 -6.74 13.45
CA LEU A 91 -12.56 -6.85 12.04
C LEU A 91 -11.60 -8.05 11.80
N PRO A 92 -12.01 -9.28 12.17
CA PRO A 92 -11.13 -10.45 12.09
C PRO A 92 -10.66 -10.79 10.66
N LEU A 93 -11.50 -10.60 9.64
CA LEU A 93 -11.15 -10.86 8.24
C LEU A 93 -10.15 -9.84 7.72
N THR A 94 -10.36 -8.56 8.03
CA THR A 94 -9.45 -7.47 7.66
C THR A 94 -8.08 -7.68 8.28
N LEU A 95 -8.01 -8.01 9.57
CA LEU A 95 -6.73 -8.30 10.22
C LEU A 95 -6.04 -9.53 9.63
N ALA A 96 -6.79 -10.59 9.32
CA ALA A 96 -6.23 -11.77 8.67
C ALA A 96 -5.69 -11.44 7.26
N ALA A 97 -6.38 -10.59 6.50
CA ALA A 97 -5.92 -10.11 5.20
C ALA A 97 -4.64 -9.28 5.34
N GLN A 98 -4.61 -8.30 6.24
CA GLN A 98 -3.44 -7.45 6.48
C GLN A 98 -2.22 -8.25 6.90
N ARG A 99 -2.38 -9.24 7.79
CA ARG A 99 -1.31 -10.15 8.18
C ARG A 99 -0.76 -10.93 6.98
N LYS A 100 -1.64 -11.58 6.20
CA LYS A 100 -1.24 -12.35 5.02
C LYS A 100 -0.56 -11.49 3.95
N ILE A 101 -1.02 -10.25 3.76
CA ILE A 101 -0.39 -9.29 2.84
C ILE A 101 1.01 -8.92 3.34
N GLY A 102 1.14 -8.58 4.62
CA GLY A 102 2.44 -8.28 5.25
C GLY A 102 3.43 -9.44 5.13
N GLU A 103 2.98 -10.68 5.36
CA GLU A 103 3.77 -11.89 5.11
C GLU A 103 4.21 -11.98 3.64
N ARG A 104 3.32 -11.77 2.66
CA ARG A 104 3.68 -11.84 1.23
C ARG A 104 4.72 -10.79 0.83
N ILE A 105 4.65 -9.59 1.40
CA ILE A 105 5.60 -8.50 1.12
C ILE A 105 6.97 -8.84 1.73
N THR A 106 7.01 -9.24 3.01
CA THR A 106 8.27 -9.52 3.74
C THR A 106 8.98 -10.80 3.25
N HIS A 107 8.24 -11.84 2.85
CA HIS A 107 8.83 -13.07 2.29
C HIS A 107 9.38 -12.88 0.86
N LYS A 108 8.86 -11.89 0.10
CA LYS A 108 9.45 -11.50 -1.18
C LYS A 108 10.73 -10.67 -1.01
N GLY A 109 10.75 -9.76 -0.02
CA GLY A 109 11.94 -8.96 0.30
C GLY A 109 13.14 -9.82 0.71
N SER A 110 12.90 -10.89 1.47
CA SER A 110 13.95 -11.83 1.91
C SER A 110 14.54 -12.68 0.78
N ARG A 111 13.76 -13.02 -0.27
CA ARG A 111 14.32 -13.68 -1.48
C ARG A 111 15.16 -12.75 -2.35
N ARG A 112 14.86 -11.44 -2.39
CA ARG A 112 15.69 -10.45 -3.10
C ARG A 112 17.01 -10.17 -2.37
N ALA A 113 16.99 -10.14 -1.03
CA ALA A 113 18.19 -9.96 -0.21
C ALA A 113 19.16 -11.15 -0.25
N ALA A 114 18.66 -12.38 -0.45
CA ALA A 114 19.47 -13.60 -0.52
C ALA A 114 20.28 -13.78 -1.83
N GLY A 115 20.13 -12.86 -2.79
CA GLY A 115 20.92 -12.84 -4.04
C GLY A 115 22.05 -11.80 -4.06
N GLY A 116 22.32 -11.12 -2.94
CA GLY A 116 23.39 -10.14 -2.82
C GLY A 116 24.75 -10.81 -2.65
N GLU A 117 25.66 -10.51 -3.58
CA GLU A 117 27.08 -10.86 -3.56
C GLU A 117 27.70 -10.61 -2.16
N PRO A 118 28.56 -11.52 -1.63
CA PRO A 118 29.12 -11.35 -0.30
C PRO A 118 29.95 -10.07 -0.25
N ALA A 119 29.77 -9.30 0.83
CA ALA A 119 30.51 -8.06 1.06
C ALA A 119 32.03 -8.30 0.94
N PRO A 120 32.78 -7.42 0.25
CA PRO A 120 34.21 -7.60 0.10
C PRO A 120 34.87 -7.50 1.48
N THR A 121 35.60 -8.55 1.86
CA THR A 121 36.43 -8.56 3.05
C THR A 121 37.56 -7.56 2.86
N ARG A 122 37.55 -6.49 3.66
CA ARG A 122 38.68 -5.56 3.75
C ARG A 122 39.90 -6.33 4.28
N ARG A 123 40.98 -6.35 3.50
CA ARG A 123 42.34 -6.58 3.98
C ARG A 123 43.05 -5.24 4.08
#